data_AF-Q0UWF1-F1
#
_entry.id   AF-Q0UWF1-F1
#
_cell.length_a   1.000
_cell.length_b   1.000
_cell.length_c   1.000
_cell.angle_alpha   90.00
_cell.angle_beta   90.00
_cell.angle_gamma   90.00
#
_symmetry.space_group_name_H-M   'P 1'
#
loop_
_entity.id
_entity.type
_entity.pdbx_description
1 polymer ?
#
loop_
_entity_poly.entity_id
_entity_poly.type
_entity_poly.pdbx_seq_one_letter_code
_entity_poly.pdbx_strand_id
1 'polypeptide(L)'
;MSNKPAPKSEDKAEEWSGPAATRFDKYAATQPHKAYSEYFDPCQEAADKSIRCLKRNGGERAMCTDFFQAYRDCKEQWQNARKEARRNTSWFGK
;
A
#
# COMPACT_ATOMS: atom_id res chain seq x y z
N MET A 1 7.18 -34.40 29.10
CA MET A 1 6.43 -34.78 27.89
C MET A 1 5.34 -33.72 27.70
N SER A 2 5.65 -32.56 27.13
CA SER A 2 5.56 -32.27 25.68
C SER A 2 4.30 -32.87 25.04
N ASN A 3 3.18 -32.15 24.99
CA ASN A 3 2.90 -31.25 23.87
C ASN A 3 1.60 -30.46 24.06
N LYS A 4 1.64 -29.30 23.41
CA LYS A 4 0.82 -28.09 23.50
C LYS A 4 -0.59 -28.27 22.90
N PRO A 5 -1.66 -27.77 23.55
CA PRO A 5 -2.99 -27.72 22.94
C PRO A 5 -3.07 -26.59 21.89
N ALA A 6 -3.78 -26.88 20.79
CA ALA A 6 -4.02 -25.96 19.68
C ALA A 6 -4.97 -24.80 20.09
N PRO A 7 -4.79 -23.58 19.54
CA PRO A 7 -5.73 -22.49 19.78
C PRO A 7 -6.97 -22.67 18.90
N LYS A 8 -8.14 -22.64 19.55
CA LYS A 8 -9.47 -22.55 18.95
C LYS A 8 -9.58 -21.29 18.10
N SER A 9 -9.87 -21.43 16.81
CA SER A 9 -10.16 -20.33 15.88
C SER A 9 -11.68 -20.23 15.62
N GLU A 10 -12.49 -20.37 16.66
CA GLU A 10 -13.95 -20.37 16.60
C GLU A 10 -14.50 -19.15 17.35
N ASP A 11 -14.21 -17.93 16.89
CA ASP A 11 -14.91 -16.73 17.38
C ASP A 11 -14.95 -15.64 16.29
N LYS A 12 -16.18 -15.32 15.87
CA LYS A 12 -16.60 -14.09 15.17
C LYS A 12 -16.25 -13.89 13.68
N ALA A 13 -16.81 -14.76 12.85
CA ALA A 13 -17.46 -14.29 11.63
C ALA A 13 -18.90 -13.85 11.99
N GLU A 14 -19.06 -12.74 12.72
CA GLU A 14 -20.37 -12.07 12.77
C GLU A 14 -20.59 -11.45 11.38
N GLU A 15 -21.46 -12.11 10.63
CA GLU A 15 -21.84 -11.85 9.26
C GLU A 15 -22.36 -10.41 9.10
N TRP A 16 -21.52 -9.48 8.61
CA TRP A 16 -21.98 -8.17 8.17
C TRP A 16 -22.76 -8.35 6.85
N SER A 17 -23.98 -8.86 6.93
CA SER A 17 -24.89 -8.99 5.79
C SER A 17 -26.03 -7.96 5.91
N GLY A 18 -26.14 -7.10 4.89
CA GLY A 18 -27.17 -6.06 4.82
C GLY A 18 -26.99 -5.16 3.60
N PRO A 19 -27.99 -4.35 3.23
CA PRO A 19 -27.89 -3.46 2.07
C PRO A 19 -26.75 -2.42 2.18
N ALA A 20 -26.26 -2.17 3.40
CA ALA A 20 -25.05 -1.39 3.64
C ALA A 20 -23.76 -2.16 3.27
N ALA A 21 -23.71 -3.47 3.54
CA ALA A 21 -22.58 -4.33 3.18
C ALA A 21 -22.43 -4.45 1.67
N THR A 22 -23.54 -4.70 0.96
CA THR A 22 -23.54 -4.82 -0.51
C THR A 22 -23.15 -3.50 -1.21
N ARG A 23 -23.43 -2.34 -0.59
CA ARG A 23 -22.96 -1.04 -1.08
C ARG A 23 -21.45 -0.90 -0.95
N PHE A 24 -20.88 -1.39 0.15
CA PHE A 24 -19.45 -1.40 0.40
C PHE A 24 -18.74 -2.37 -0.55
N ASP A 25 -19.28 -3.58 -0.74
CA ASP A 25 -18.75 -4.58 -1.67
C ASP A 25 -18.75 -4.09 -3.12
N LYS A 26 -19.81 -3.39 -3.55
CA LYS A 26 -19.87 -2.79 -4.89
C LYS A 26 -18.85 -1.69 -5.09
N TYR A 27 -18.59 -0.88 -4.06
CA TYR A 27 -17.58 0.18 -4.08
C TYR A 27 -16.16 -0.41 -4.04
N ALA A 28 -15.94 -1.48 -3.28
CA ALA A 28 -14.69 -2.24 -3.22
C ALA A 28 -14.40 -2.99 -4.53
N ALA A 29 -15.41 -3.62 -5.15
CA ALA A 29 -15.29 -4.31 -6.43
C ALA A 29 -15.02 -3.36 -7.60
N THR A 30 -15.46 -2.10 -7.53
CA THR A 30 -15.15 -1.06 -8.53
C THR A 30 -13.83 -0.33 -8.28
N GLN A 31 -13.19 -0.57 -7.14
CA GLN A 31 -11.92 0.04 -6.75
C GLN A 31 -11.02 -1.03 -6.13
N PRO A 32 -10.31 -1.84 -6.94
CA PRO A 32 -9.43 -2.93 -6.46
C PRO A 32 -8.20 -2.46 -5.65
N HIS A 33 -8.19 -1.24 -5.10
CA HIS A 33 -7.02 -0.55 -4.55
C HIS A 33 -7.27 0.20 -3.23
N LYS A 34 -8.42 0.07 -2.56
CA LYS A 34 -8.72 0.89 -1.37
C LYS A 34 -9.24 0.07 -0.19
N ALA A 35 -8.29 -0.42 0.62
CA ALA A 35 -8.53 -0.60 2.05
C ALA A 35 -8.37 0.79 2.72
N TYR A 36 -9.36 1.19 3.52
CA TYR A 36 -9.70 2.59 3.81
C TYR A 36 -8.74 3.39 4.73
N SER A 37 -7.54 2.90 5.09
CA SER A 37 -6.68 3.63 6.07
C SER A 37 -5.17 3.60 5.84
N GLU A 38 -4.64 2.91 4.83
CA GLU A 38 -3.21 2.96 4.51
C GLU A 38 -3.01 3.71 3.20
N TYR A 39 -2.45 4.92 3.32
CA TYR A 39 -2.08 5.81 2.22
C TYR A 39 -1.45 5.03 1.06
N PHE A 40 -2.10 5.06 -0.11
CA PHE A 40 -1.55 4.48 -1.34
C PHE A 40 -0.23 5.20 -1.67
N ASP A 41 0.91 4.61 -1.29
CA ASP A 41 2.23 5.05 -1.73
C ASP A 41 2.48 4.41 -3.11
N PRO A 42 2.45 5.20 -4.21
CA PRO A 42 2.75 4.66 -5.54
C PRO A 42 4.17 4.10 -5.64
N CYS A 43 5.02 4.36 -4.65
CA CYS A 43 6.41 3.90 -4.59
C CYS A 43 6.63 2.68 -3.69
N GLN A 44 5.56 2.09 -3.13
CA GLN A 44 5.65 0.90 -2.28
C GLN A 44 6.37 -0.25 -3.00
N GLU A 45 6.03 -0.52 -4.26
CA GLU A 45 6.67 -1.53 -5.10
C GLU A 45 8.18 -1.30 -5.27
N ALA A 46 8.59 -0.05 -5.49
CA ALA A 46 10.00 0.30 -5.61
C ALA A 46 10.73 0.17 -4.26
N ALA A 47 10.08 0.56 -3.16
CA ALA A 47 10.59 0.39 -1.81
C ALA A 47 10.82 -1.09 -1.49
N ASP A 48 9.82 -1.95 -1.74
CA ASP A 48 9.89 -3.38 -1.50
C ASP A 48 11.03 -4.04 -2.28
N LYS A 49 11.25 -3.65 -3.54
CA LYS A 49 12.37 -4.15 -4.35
C LYS A 49 13.73 -3.77 -3.74
N SER A 50 13.88 -2.53 -3.29
CA SER A 50 15.11 -2.08 -2.63
C SER A 50 15.38 -2.82 -1.31
N ILE A 51 14.33 -3.09 -0.53
CA ILE A 51 14.41 -3.86 0.72
C ILE A 51 14.77 -5.32 0.42
N ARG A 52 14.18 -5.94 -0.60
CA ARG A 52 14.52 -7.31 -1.03
C ARG A 52 15.98 -7.42 -1.45
N CYS A 53 16.50 -6.42 -2.17
CA CYS A 53 17.91 -6.38 -2.53
C CYS A 53 18.82 -6.33 -1.30
N LEU A 54 18.50 -5.46 -0.33
CA LEU A 54 19.26 -5.37 0.92
C LEU A 54 19.23 -6.69 1.71
N LYS A 55 18.07 -7.34 1.79
CA LYS A 55 17.92 -8.65 2.45
C LYS A 55 18.78 -9.73 1.80
N ARG A 56 18.90 -9.72 0.46
CA ARG A 56 19.70 -10.70 -0.28
C ARG A 56 21.21 -10.48 -0.16
N ASN A 57 21.64 -9.23 -0.12
CA ASN A 57 23.06 -8.86 -0.14
C ASN A 57 23.62 -8.52 1.25
N GLY A 58 22.96 -8.93 2.33
CA GLY A 58 23.44 -8.68 3.70
C GLY A 58 23.51 -7.21 4.12
N GLY A 59 22.75 -6.34 3.45
CA GLY A 59 22.76 -4.89 3.70
C GLY A 59 23.73 -4.08 2.82
N GLU A 60 24.42 -4.72 1.87
CA GLU A 60 25.30 -4.03 0.92
C GLU A 60 24.52 -3.07 0.01
N ARG A 61 24.57 -1.78 0.36
CA ARG A 61 23.85 -0.71 -0.35
C ARG A 61 24.37 -0.49 -1.77
N ALA A 62 25.66 -0.68 -2.00
CA ALA A 62 26.28 -0.46 -3.30
C ALA A 62 25.65 -1.34 -4.40
N MET A 63 25.29 -2.59 -4.06
CA MET A 63 24.62 -3.51 -4.98
C MET A 63 23.16 -3.17 -5.25
N CYS A 64 22.55 -2.27 -4.46
CA CYS A 64 21.13 -1.94 -4.52
C CYS A 64 20.85 -0.52 -5.02
N THR A 65 21.87 0.18 -5.53
CA THR A 65 21.81 1.56 -6.00
C THR A 65 20.72 1.79 -7.05
N ASP A 66 20.57 0.88 -8.00
CA ASP A 66 19.52 0.95 -9.03
C ASP A 66 18.10 0.93 -8.42
N PHE A 67 17.88 0.11 -7.39
CA PHE A 67 16.58 0.06 -6.71
C PHE A 67 16.29 1.33 -5.91
N PHE A 68 17.33 1.94 -5.32
CA PHE A 68 17.18 3.22 -4.66
C PHE A 68 16.89 4.35 -5.64
N GLN A 69 17.52 4.31 -6.82
CA GLN A 69 17.25 5.29 -7.87
C GLN A 69 15.78 5.18 -8.34
N ALA A 70 15.30 3.97 -8.62
CA ALA A 70 13.90 3.74 -8.97
C ALA A 70 12.91 4.26 -7.90
N TYR A 71 13.24 4.11 -6.61
CA TYR A 71 12.42 4.65 -5.53
C TYR A 71 12.43 6.18 -5.48
N ARG A 72 13.58 6.82 -5.74
CA ARG A 72 13.70 8.28 -5.83
C ARG A 72 12.91 8.84 -7.01
N ASP A 73 13.05 8.22 -8.18
CA ASP A 73 12.36 8.63 -9.41
C ASP A 73 10.84 8.53 -9.22
N CYS A 74 10.36 7.44 -8.61
CA CYS A 74 8.96 7.30 -8.27
C CYS A 74 8.49 8.42 -7.32
N LYS A 75 9.26 8.71 -6.27
CA LYS A 75 8.89 9.74 -5.29
C LYS A 75 8.88 11.14 -5.92
N GLU A 76 9.78 11.40 -6.86
CA GLU A 76 9.79 12.63 -7.64
C GLU A 76 8.53 12.74 -8.51
N GLN A 77 8.20 11.70 -9.27
CA GLN A 77 6.99 11.65 -10.09
C GLN A 77 5.72 11.84 -9.25
N TRP A 78 5.65 11.19 -8.09
CA TRP A 78 4.51 11.33 -7.18
C TRP A 78 4.38 12.76 -6.63
N GLN A 79 5.49 13.37 -6.23
CA GLN A 79 5.49 14.77 -5.79
C GLN A 79 5.09 15.72 -6.91
N ASN A 80 5.56 15.50 -8.14
CA ASN A 80 5.21 16.30 -9.31
C ASN A 80 3.72 16.16 -9.64
N ALA A 81 3.18 14.94 -9.68
CA ALA A 81 1.75 14.70 -9.86
C ALA A 81 0.91 15.39 -8.77
N ARG A 82 1.35 15.36 -7.50
CA ARG A 82 0.70 16.09 -6.39
C ARG A 82 0.79 17.61 -6.54
N LYS A 83 1.90 18.15 -7.07
CA LYS A 83 2.04 19.58 -7.36
C LYS A 83 1.10 19.98 -8.49
N GLU A 84 0.98 19.18 -9.55
CA GLU A 84 0.07 19.44 -10.68
C GLU A 84 -1.40 19.35 -10.27
N ALA A 85 -1.78 18.34 -9.49
CA ALA A 85 -3.13 18.22 -8.93
C ALA A 85 -3.47 19.44 -8.04
N ARG A 86 -2.49 19.93 -7.26
CA ARG A 86 -2.64 21.17 -6.47
C ARG A 86 -2.76 22.42 -7.34
N ARG A 87 -2.06 22.49 -8.49
CA ARG A 87 -2.19 23.59 -9.45
C ARG A 87 -3.59 23.63 -10.07
N ASN A 88 -4.15 22.46 -10.40
CA ASN A 88 -5.47 22.36 -11.02
C ASN A 88 -6.63 22.58 -10.03
N THR A 89 -6.43 22.36 -8.74
CA THR A 89 -7.46 22.57 -7.70
C THR A 89 -7.43 23.97 -7.08
N SER A 90 -6.62 24.89 -7.60
CA SER A 90 -6.55 26.27 -7.09
C SER A 90 -7.91 26.95 -7.26
N TRP A 91 -8.67 26.98 -6.16
CA TRP A 91 -9.95 27.67 -6.00
C TRP A 91 -9.86 29.19 -6.25
N PHE A 92 -8.65 29.75 -6.32
CA PHE A 92 -8.44 31.15 -6.73
C PHE A 92 -8.51 31.38 -8.25
N GLY A 93 -8.67 30.32 -9.06
CA GLY A 93 -8.99 30.40 -10.48
C GLY A 93 -10.46 30.04 -10.72
N LYS A 94 -11.36 31.00 -10.53
CA LYS A 94 -12.66 31.01 -11.21
C LYS A 94 -12.48 31.55 -12.62
#